data_AF-L8H1R8-F1
#
_entry.id   AF-L8H1R8-F1
#
_cell.length_a   1.000
_cell.length_b   1.000
_cell.length_c   1.000
_cell.angle_alpha   90.00
_cell.angle_beta   90.00
_cell.angle_gamma   90.00
#
_symmetry.space_group_name_H-M   'P 1'
#
loop_
_entity.id
_entity.type
_entity.pdbx_description
1 polymer ?
#
loop_
_entity_poly.entity_id
_entity_poly.type
_entity_poly.pdbx_seq_one_letter_code
_entity_poly.pdbx_strand_id
1 'polypeptide(L)'
;MNFKRLYSQALHDHSKLCKVSFNEQLAGIMDNPESADVEFLVGDDGTPVYASKVFLVMRSSVFKALLCGNFREALPPSSSTSVSTSTSDTSSSLPPVFWHRVEIRDMEPRTMRHLLHWCYTTRLHPDFFREDDSSRSPTLQESDLVSLYVAADRYLLDSCKESVKCKLTLMLGKNNRNALSVFDQAFEFAPQLASLAQSCITTDATKFLGGKRKETEAQWLAMSPAAAAQLVEGDLEKFEEVDLFRAVVRRYEHHRAEAYDASADSDDHDNRRSAAAAAAREKVACLLEGIRTILMSVEELIDVVEPSGLFTDAQLGAAYKQAARNHRFIVPELRSRRLFSSDDRVRHGKIVWHLAVRRGWNEEWVLVKVAALRKKDETRPKAVSAEGVSVSFFHNRRCLLHYVAPAATSVSVPGELCVPVPVDSAALVRATLIVHVPATAFIE
;
A
#
# COMPACT_ATOMS: atom_id res chain seq x y z
N MET A 1 -40.51 0.03 61.32
CA MET A 1 -39.94 0.42 60.01
C MET A 1 -38.47 0.03 59.97
N ASN A 2 -38.06 -0.76 58.98
CA ASN A 2 -36.82 -1.53 59.02
C ASN A 2 -35.66 -0.75 58.35
N PHE A 3 -35.02 0.15 59.12
CA PHE A 3 -33.93 1.04 58.66
C PHE A 3 -32.78 0.28 57.99
N LYS A 4 -32.46 -0.96 58.41
CA LYS A 4 -31.44 -1.80 57.77
C LYS A 4 -31.77 -2.19 56.32
N ARG A 5 -33.06 -2.35 55.99
CA ARG A 5 -33.49 -2.69 54.63
C ARG A 5 -33.41 -1.48 53.70
N LEU A 6 -33.82 -0.31 54.17
CA LEU A 6 -33.69 0.96 53.44
C LEU A 6 -32.22 1.35 53.23
N TYR A 7 -31.37 1.14 54.23
CA TYR A 7 -29.94 1.43 54.12
C TYR A 7 -29.21 0.46 53.18
N SER A 8 -29.57 -0.83 53.20
CA SER A 8 -29.02 -1.82 52.24
C SER A 8 -29.53 -1.59 50.82
N GLN A 9 -30.78 -1.15 50.64
CA GLN A 9 -31.32 -0.78 49.33
C GLN A 9 -30.62 0.49 48.79
N ALA A 10 -30.44 1.52 49.63
CA ALA A 10 -29.74 2.74 49.25
C ALA A 10 -28.25 2.51 48.94
N LEU A 11 -27.55 1.63 49.67
CA LEU A 11 -26.18 1.22 49.34
C LEU A 11 -26.12 0.37 48.07
N HIS A 12 -27.12 -0.48 47.83
CA HIS A 12 -27.20 -1.26 46.60
C HIS A 12 -27.51 -0.38 45.38
N ASP A 13 -28.33 0.66 45.56
CA ASP A 13 -28.67 1.64 44.53
C ASP A 13 -27.50 2.62 44.30
N HIS A 14 -26.77 3.07 45.33
CA HIS A 14 -25.51 3.82 45.19
C HIS A 14 -24.39 2.99 44.56
N SER A 15 -24.30 1.69 44.88
CA SER A 15 -23.36 0.76 44.25
C SER A 15 -23.72 0.46 42.78
N LYS A 16 -24.99 0.63 42.38
CA LYS A 16 -25.42 0.61 40.97
C LYS A 16 -25.16 1.95 40.27
N LEU A 17 -25.25 3.08 40.98
CA LEU A 17 -24.98 4.43 40.45
C LEU A 17 -23.47 4.74 40.25
N CYS A 18 -22.58 4.13 41.05
CA CYS A 18 -21.11 4.27 40.91
C CYS A 18 -20.46 3.15 40.06
N LYS A 19 -21.12 2.71 38.98
CA LYS A 19 -20.53 1.78 37.99
C LYS A 19 -20.02 2.48 36.74
N VAL A 20 -20.09 3.81 36.68
CA VAL A 20 -19.57 4.56 35.55
C VAL A 20 -18.06 4.70 35.72
N SER A 21 -17.28 4.14 34.79
CA SER A 21 -15.82 4.24 34.80
C SER A 21 -15.41 5.71 34.82
N PHE A 22 -14.31 6.07 35.49
CA PHE A 22 -13.78 7.45 35.44
C PHE A 22 -13.62 7.96 33.99
N ASN A 23 -13.29 7.08 33.05
CA ASN A 23 -13.20 7.42 31.63
C ASN A 23 -14.56 7.72 30.98
N GLU A 24 -15.64 7.08 31.43
CA GLU A 24 -17.00 7.36 30.94
C GLU A 24 -17.50 8.70 31.50
N GLN A 25 -17.14 9.04 32.73
CA GLN A 25 -17.40 10.37 33.29
C GLN A 25 -16.63 11.46 32.51
N LEU A 26 -15.36 11.22 32.18
CA LEU A 26 -14.55 12.13 31.36
C LEU A 26 -15.10 12.26 29.93
N ALA A 27 -15.59 11.17 29.33
CA ALA A 27 -16.23 11.22 28.01
C ALA A 27 -17.52 12.06 28.04
N GLY A 28 -18.26 12.09 29.15
CA GLY A 28 -19.45 12.94 29.32
C GLY A 28 -19.15 14.43 29.46
N ILE A 29 -17.90 14.82 29.74
CA ILE A 29 -17.45 16.22 29.80
C ILE A 29 -17.00 16.71 28.40
N MET A 30 -16.61 15.79 27.52
CA MET A 30 -16.20 16.10 26.15
C MET A 30 -17.37 16.61 25.31
N ASP A 31 -17.12 17.61 24.45
CA ASP A 31 -18.10 18.19 23.53
C ASP A 31 -19.35 18.76 24.22
N ASN A 32 -19.24 19.09 25.52
CA ASN A 32 -20.26 19.77 26.29
C ASN A 32 -19.90 21.27 26.45
N PRO A 33 -20.71 22.20 25.89
CA PRO A 33 -20.45 23.63 25.95
C PRO A 33 -20.46 24.20 27.38
N GLU A 34 -21.15 23.57 28.33
CA GLU A 34 -21.24 24.05 29.71
C GLU A 34 -19.95 23.80 30.50
N SER A 35 -19.11 22.86 30.07
CA SER A 35 -17.86 22.47 30.73
C SER A 35 -16.61 22.77 29.89
N ALA A 36 -16.76 23.56 28.83
CA ALA A 36 -15.71 23.90 27.90
C ALA A 36 -15.25 25.36 28.04
N ASP A 37 -13.93 25.56 27.94
CA ASP A 37 -13.28 26.87 27.87
C ASP A 37 -12.59 27.09 26.50
N VAL A 38 -12.67 26.09 25.60
CA VAL A 38 -12.16 26.12 24.23
C VAL A 38 -13.27 25.70 23.26
N GLU A 39 -13.46 26.51 22.22
CA GLU A 39 -14.30 26.19 21.05
C GLU A 39 -13.41 25.96 19.82
N PHE A 40 -13.50 24.78 19.20
CA PHE A 40 -12.92 24.52 17.88
C PHE A 40 -14.00 24.65 16.81
N LEU A 41 -13.79 25.51 15.81
CA LEU A 41 -14.61 25.54 14.59
C LEU A 41 -13.94 24.64 13.56
N VAL A 42 -14.52 23.46 13.32
CA VAL A 42 -13.90 22.38 12.57
C VAL A 42 -14.60 22.16 11.23
N GLY A 43 -13.82 21.94 10.17
CA GLY A 43 -14.30 21.74 8.81
C GLY A 43 -14.65 23.05 8.09
N ASP A 44 -15.05 22.94 6.83
CA ASP A 44 -15.43 24.09 5.99
C ASP A 44 -16.66 24.83 6.53
N ASP A 45 -17.59 24.10 7.13
CA ASP A 45 -18.81 24.65 7.75
C ASP A 45 -18.55 25.28 9.12
N GLY A 46 -17.33 25.17 9.66
CA GLY A 46 -16.97 25.69 10.98
C GLY A 46 -17.79 25.07 12.11
N THR A 47 -18.02 23.76 12.05
CA THR A 47 -18.83 23.04 13.06
C THR A 47 -18.18 23.16 14.43
N PRO A 48 -18.88 23.66 15.46
CA PRO A 48 -18.30 23.80 16.78
C PRO A 48 -18.08 22.44 17.46
N VAL A 49 -16.91 22.27 18.06
CA VAL A 49 -16.53 21.14 18.91
C VAL A 49 -15.91 21.69 20.18
N TYR A 50 -16.43 21.27 21.33
CA TYR A 50 -16.10 21.88 22.62
C TYR A 50 -15.11 21.04 23.43
N ALA A 51 -14.16 21.70 24.09
CA ALA A 51 -13.14 21.03 24.90
C ALA A 51 -12.69 21.89 26.09
N SER A 52 -12.03 21.23 27.05
CA SER A 52 -11.40 21.88 28.20
C SER A 52 -9.89 21.95 28.00
N LYS A 53 -9.35 23.17 28.03
CA LYS A 53 -7.94 23.54 27.85
C LYS A 53 -7.01 22.68 28.69
N VAL A 54 -7.37 22.44 29.94
CA VAL A 54 -6.54 21.66 30.88
C VAL A 54 -6.18 20.28 30.32
N PHE A 55 -7.13 19.56 29.72
CA PHE A 55 -6.86 18.24 29.16
C PHE A 55 -5.99 18.33 27.90
N LEU A 56 -6.21 19.33 27.05
CA LEU A 56 -5.46 19.49 25.81
C LEU A 56 -4.00 19.84 26.07
N VAL A 57 -3.75 20.83 26.93
CA VAL A 57 -2.42 21.34 27.27
C VAL A 57 -1.58 20.29 28.00
N MET A 58 -2.21 19.43 28.81
CA MET A 58 -1.51 18.31 29.47
C MET A 58 -1.10 17.19 28.49
N ARG A 59 -1.80 17.05 27.35
CA ARG A 59 -1.61 15.92 26.42
C ARG A 59 -0.73 16.26 25.23
N SER A 60 -0.71 17.52 24.81
CA SER A 60 0.01 17.94 23.61
C SER A 60 0.76 19.24 23.86
N SER A 61 2.04 19.25 23.50
CA SER A 61 2.84 20.48 23.43
C SER A 61 2.32 21.46 22.37
N VAL A 62 1.68 20.95 21.30
CA VAL A 62 1.05 21.78 20.27
C VAL A 62 -0.15 22.51 20.84
N PHE A 63 -1.05 21.82 21.55
CA PHE A 63 -2.17 22.50 22.23
C PHE A 63 -1.69 23.46 23.32
N LYS A 64 -0.61 23.12 24.04
CA LYS A 64 0.03 24.03 24.99
C LYS A 64 0.50 25.32 24.31
N ALA A 65 1.19 25.21 23.19
CA ALA A 65 1.63 26.37 22.44
C ALA A 65 0.43 27.17 21.89
N LEU A 66 -0.56 26.49 21.32
CA LEU A 66 -1.74 27.10 20.72
C LEU A 66 -2.59 27.89 21.73
N LEU A 67 -2.81 27.34 22.92
CA LEU A 67 -3.76 27.88 23.90
C LEU A 67 -3.10 28.67 25.04
N CYS A 68 -1.79 28.50 25.26
CA CYS A 68 -1.05 29.23 26.30
C CYS A 68 0.11 30.07 25.74
N GLY A 69 0.34 30.05 24.43
CA GLY A 69 1.38 30.83 23.78
C GLY A 69 0.93 32.25 23.41
N ASN A 70 1.67 32.87 22.48
CA ASN A 70 1.39 34.22 21.99
C ASN A 70 0.55 34.23 20.70
N PHE A 71 -0.18 33.15 20.41
CA PHE A 71 -1.02 33.04 19.23
C PHE A 71 -2.33 33.80 19.43
N ARG A 72 -2.99 34.17 18.33
CA ARG A 72 -4.28 34.90 18.37
C ARG A 72 -5.33 34.11 19.16
N GLU A 73 -5.27 32.79 19.05
CA GLU A 73 -6.14 31.81 19.68
C GLU A 73 -5.96 31.75 21.21
N ALA A 74 -4.78 32.13 21.71
CA ALA A 74 -4.47 32.18 23.15
C ALA A 74 -4.94 33.48 23.81
N LEU A 75 -5.27 34.50 23.01
CA LEU A 75 -5.79 35.77 23.52
C LEU A 75 -7.31 35.68 23.68
N PRO A 76 -7.89 36.27 24.75
CA PRO A 76 -9.33 36.39 24.86
C PRO A 76 -9.87 37.17 23.65
N PRO A 77 -11.10 36.88 23.19
CA PRO A 77 -11.69 37.58 22.05
C PRO A 77 -11.64 39.08 22.31
N SER A 78 -10.91 39.80 21.46
CA SER A 78 -10.83 41.26 21.54
C SER A 78 -12.25 41.79 21.39
N SER A 79 -12.68 42.63 22.33
CA SER A 79 -14.04 43.17 22.47
C SER A 79 -14.44 44.15 21.37
N SER A 80 -14.25 43.78 20.09
CA SER A 80 -14.53 44.62 18.93
C SER A 80 -15.11 43.84 17.74
N THR A 81 -16.15 43.04 17.98
CA THR A 81 -17.08 42.65 16.90
C THR A 81 -18.49 42.53 17.47
N SER A 82 -19.19 43.66 17.47
CA SER A 82 -20.63 43.74 17.66
C SER A 82 -21.34 43.05 16.49
N VAL A 83 -21.85 41.84 16.69
CA VAL A 83 -22.88 41.28 15.81
C VAL A 83 -24.23 41.51 16.47
N SER A 84 -24.92 42.52 15.96
CA SER A 84 -26.33 42.76 16.16
C SER A 84 -27.10 41.72 15.35
N THR A 85 -27.75 40.76 15.99
CA THR A 85 -29.00 40.17 15.45
C THR A 85 -29.87 39.70 16.61
N SER A 86 -31.02 40.35 16.66
CA SER A 86 -32.15 40.16 17.55
C SER A 86 -32.78 38.77 17.44
N THR A 87 -33.01 38.13 18.58
CA THR A 87 -34.31 37.51 18.91
C THR A 87 -34.42 37.39 20.42
N SER A 88 -35.46 38.00 20.96
CA SER A 88 -35.98 37.78 22.31
C SER A 88 -36.46 36.34 22.44
N ASP A 89 -36.01 35.62 23.48
CA ASP A 89 -36.90 34.99 24.45
C ASP A 89 -36.12 34.44 25.65
N THR A 90 -36.78 34.50 26.79
CA THR A 90 -36.30 34.31 28.15
C THR A 90 -35.92 32.86 28.48
N SER A 91 -34.66 32.63 28.84
CA SER A 91 -34.26 31.72 29.92
C SER A 91 -32.84 32.08 30.37
N SER A 92 -32.66 32.27 31.67
CA SER A 92 -31.39 32.64 32.29
C SER A 92 -30.42 31.46 32.32
N SER A 93 -29.67 31.25 31.25
CA SER A 93 -28.31 30.72 31.34
C SER A 93 -27.39 31.77 30.74
N LEU A 94 -26.35 32.17 31.48
CA LEU A 94 -25.31 33.02 30.91
C LEU A 94 -24.73 32.25 29.71
N PRO A 95 -24.56 32.88 28.53
CA PRO A 95 -23.89 32.22 27.43
C PRO A 95 -22.49 31.78 27.90
N PRO A 96 -22.05 30.55 27.60
CA PRO A 96 -20.73 30.08 28.00
C PRO A 96 -19.67 31.05 27.49
N VAL A 97 -18.88 31.62 28.40
CA VAL A 97 -17.76 32.48 28.05
C VAL A 97 -16.63 31.57 27.60
N PHE A 98 -16.54 31.31 26.30
CA PHE A 98 -15.41 30.60 25.72
C PHE A 98 -14.19 31.52 25.75
N TRP A 99 -13.12 31.06 26.40
CA TRP A 99 -11.89 31.84 26.58
C TRP A 99 -11.00 31.76 25.34
N HIS A 100 -11.14 30.69 24.56
CA HIS A 100 -10.34 30.43 23.35
C HIS A 100 -11.23 29.94 22.21
N ARG A 101 -10.97 30.47 21.01
CA ARG A 101 -11.62 30.05 19.76
C ARG A 101 -10.57 29.71 18.72
N VAL A 102 -10.66 28.52 18.13
CA VAL A 102 -9.67 28.00 17.18
C VAL A 102 -10.36 27.55 15.91
N GLU A 103 -9.89 28.00 14.75
CA GLU A 103 -10.39 27.57 13.44
C GLU A 103 -9.51 26.46 12.84
N ILE A 104 -10.12 25.32 12.47
CA ILE A 104 -9.43 24.17 11.84
C ILE A 104 -10.27 23.70 10.66
N ARG A 105 -10.02 24.25 9.47
CA ARG A 105 -10.85 23.98 8.28
C ARG A 105 -10.54 22.63 7.64
N ASP A 106 -9.31 22.15 7.77
CA ASP A 106 -8.77 20.96 7.10
C ASP A 106 -8.97 19.65 7.89
N MET A 107 -9.90 19.62 8.84
CA MET A 107 -10.19 18.44 9.66
C MET A 107 -11.69 18.19 9.71
N GLU A 108 -12.10 16.93 9.65
CA GLU A 108 -13.51 16.58 9.86
C GLU A 108 -13.88 16.71 11.35
N PRO A 109 -15.06 17.28 11.69
CA PRO A 109 -15.52 17.37 13.08
C PRO A 109 -15.51 16.02 13.81
N ARG A 110 -15.77 14.93 13.08
CA ARG A 110 -15.74 13.58 13.62
C ARG A 110 -14.34 13.14 14.03
N THR A 111 -13.33 13.41 13.21
CA THR A 111 -11.92 13.15 13.55
C THR A 111 -11.51 13.95 14.79
N MET A 112 -11.91 15.22 14.88
CA MET A 112 -11.66 16.04 16.07
C MET A 112 -12.29 15.42 17.32
N ARG A 113 -13.55 14.99 17.27
CA ARG A 113 -14.19 14.32 18.42
C ARG A 113 -13.46 13.05 18.85
N HIS A 114 -13.00 12.23 17.90
CA HIS A 114 -12.20 11.05 18.23
C HIS A 114 -10.85 11.41 18.88
N LEU A 115 -10.20 12.47 18.40
CA LEU A 115 -8.95 12.99 18.96
C LEU A 115 -9.15 13.49 20.40
N LEU A 116 -10.19 14.28 20.62
CA LEU A 116 -10.56 14.80 21.94
C LEU A 116 -10.90 13.66 22.89
N HIS A 117 -11.67 12.66 22.44
CA HIS A 117 -11.98 11.49 23.24
C HIS A 117 -10.71 10.80 23.73
N TRP A 118 -9.71 10.65 22.86
CA TRP A 118 -8.42 10.10 23.23
C TRP A 118 -7.68 10.99 24.25
N CYS A 119 -7.69 12.32 24.06
CA CYS A 119 -7.06 13.26 25.01
C CYS A 119 -7.67 13.15 26.42
N TYR A 120 -8.98 12.94 26.52
CA TYR A 120 -9.67 12.77 27.79
C TYR A 120 -9.41 11.39 28.39
N THR A 121 -9.61 10.33 27.62
CA THR A 121 -9.74 8.95 28.16
C THR A 121 -8.49 8.08 27.98
N THR A 122 -7.49 8.52 27.20
CA THR A 122 -6.36 7.69 26.69
C THR A 122 -6.78 6.44 25.92
N ARG A 123 -8.03 6.37 25.47
CA ARG A 123 -8.59 5.22 24.77
C ARG A 123 -9.14 5.66 23.43
N LEU A 124 -9.03 4.76 22.45
CA LEU A 124 -9.72 4.93 21.18
C LEU A 124 -11.22 4.97 21.43
N HIS A 125 -11.92 5.79 20.66
CA HIS A 125 -13.36 5.95 20.74
C HIS A 125 -14.08 4.58 20.57
N PRO A 126 -15.14 4.28 21.34
CA PRO A 126 -15.88 3.01 21.25
C PRO A 126 -16.38 2.68 19.83
N ASP A 127 -16.64 3.69 19.00
CA ASP A 127 -17.02 3.53 17.59
C ASP A 127 -16.02 2.70 16.78
N PHE A 128 -14.73 2.70 17.16
CA PHE A 128 -13.71 1.87 16.52
C PHE A 128 -13.75 0.39 16.93
N PHE A 129 -14.70 -0.02 17.78
CA PHE A 129 -14.82 -1.39 18.27
C PHE A 129 -16.20 -1.99 18.02
N ARG A 130 -17.16 -1.24 17.45
CA ARG A 130 -18.47 -1.78 17.11
C ARG A 130 -18.32 -2.71 15.90
N GLU A 131 -18.51 -4.00 16.13
CA GLU A 131 -18.65 -4.99 15.07
C GLU A 131 -20.10 -4.92 14.56
N ASP A 132 -20.32 -4.22 13.45
CA ASP A 132 -21.53 -4.19 12.60
C ASP A 132 -22.92 -4.34 13.27
N ASP A 133 -23.53 -3.21 13.66
CA ASP A 133 -25.00 -3.08 13.57
C ASP A 133 -25.35 -2.46 12.19
N SER A 134 -25.46 -3.34 11.17
CA SER A 134 -26.24 -3.21 9.93
C SER A 134 -26.21 -1.92 9.07
N SER A 135 -25.39 -0.91 9.38
CA SER A 135 -25.50 0.43 8.76
C SER A 135 -24.18 1.12 8.41
N ARG A 136 -23.03 0.63 8.90
CA ARG A 136 -21.73 1.25 8.64
C ARG A 136 -20.95 0.40 7.63
N SER A 137 -20.53 1.00 6.53
CA SER A 137 -19.59 0.32 5.64
C SER A 137 -18.24 0.18 6.39
N PRO A 138 -17.62 -1.00 6.43
CA PRO A 138 -16.37 -1.23 7.15
C PRO A 138 -15.29 -0.22 6.76
N THR A 139 -15.28 0.20 5.49
CA THR A 139 -14.41 1.25 4.91
C THR A 139 -14.38 2.56 5.69
N LEU A 140 -15.49 2.95 6.33
CA LEU A 140 -15.56 4.21 7.08
C LEU A 140 -14.72 4.14 8.35
N GLN A 141 -14.70 2.98 9.03
CA GLN A 141 -13.96 2.80 10.27
C GLN A 141 -12.44 2.88 10.05
N GLU A 142 -11.91 2.25 9.00
CA GLU A 142 -10.48 2.37 8.72
C GLU A 142 -10.12 3.79 8.25
N SER A 143 -11.00 4.43 7.48
CA SER A 143 -10.83 5.84 7.08
C SER A 143 -10.76 6.79 8.27
N ASP A 144 -11.64 6.59 9.26
CA ASP A 144 -11.62 7.35 10.51
C ASP A 144 -10.32 7.11 11.30
N LEU A 145 -9.78 5.89 11.28
CA LEU A 145 -8.52 5.55 11.94
C LEU A 145 -7.32 6.22 11.25
N VAL A 146 -7.27 6.21 9.91
CA VAL A 146 -6.22 6.92 9.15
C VAL A 146 -6.30 8.42 9.44
N SER A 147 -7.49 9.00 9.41
CA SER A 147 -7.71 10.42 9.72
C SER A 147 -7.30 10.76 11.16
N LEU A 148 -7.62 9.90 12.13
CA LEU A 148 -7.19 10.05 13.51
C LEU A 148 -5.66 9.95 13.65
N TYR A 149 -5.00 9.08 12.89
CA TYR A 149 -3.53 8.99 12.88
C TYR A 149 -2.90 10.30 12.41
N VAL A 150 -3.39 10.85 11.29
CA VAL A 150 -2.89 12.13 10.73
C VAL A 150 -3.13 13.27 11.72
N ALA A 151 -4.32 13.33 12.35
CA ALA A 151 -4.61 14.30 13.39
C ALA A 151 -3.69 14.12 14.62
N ALA A 152 -3.47 12.89 15.07
CA ALA A 152 -2.58 12.60 16.19
C ALA A 152 -1.13 13.00 15.88
N ASP A 153 -0.66 12.81 14.64
CA ASP A 153 0.67 13.27 14.21
C ASP A 153 0.78 14.80 14.23
N ARG A 154 -0.21 15.51 13.67
CA ARG A 154 -0.29 16.97 13.69
C ARG A 154 -0.20 17.56 15.10
N TYR A 155 -0.82 16.90 16.08
CA TYR A 155 -0.83 17.35 17.48
C TYR A 155 0.21 16.64 18.37
N LEU A 156 1.18 15.92 17.78
CA LEU A 156 2.27 15.23 18.49
C LEU A 156 1.79 14.29 19.61
N LEU A 157 0.73 13.53 19.33
CA LEU A 157 0.16 12.53 20.23
C LEU A 157 0.70 11.13 19.89
N ASP A 158 1.97 10.87 20.17
CA ASP A 158 2.64 9.62 19.77
C ASP A 158 1.97 8.36 20.34
N SER A 159 1.50 8.39 21.58
CA SER A 159 0.77 7.26 22.17
C SER A 159 -0.58 7.00 21.48
N CYS A 160 -1.21 8.03 20.92
CA CYS A 160 -2.43 7.89 20.12
C CYS A 160 -2.11 7.22 18.78
N LYS A 161 -1.06 7.70 18.09
CA LYS A 161 -0.56 7.09 16.84
C LYS A 161 -0.28 5.60 17.01
N GLU A 162 0.41 5.22 18.08
CA GLU A 162 0.73 3.82 18.33
C GLU A 162 -0.52 2.97 18.61
N SER A 163 -1.50 3.53 19.34
CA SER A 163 -2.79 2.89 19.58
C SER A 163 -3.56 2.64 18.27
N VAL A 164 -3.60 3.65 17.40
CA VAL A 164 -4.24 3.56 16.07
C VAL A 164 -3.53 2.54 15.21
N LYS A 165 -2.19 2.57 15.15
CA LYS A 165 -1.37 1.61 14.42
C LYS A 165 -1.63 0.18 14.89
N CYS A 166 -1.63 -0.07 16.20
CA CYS A 166 -1.92 -1.38 16.77
C CYS A 166 -3.32 -1.87 16.36
N LYS A 167 -4.33 -1.00 16.42
CA LYS A 167 -5.70 -1.32 16.02
C LYS A 167 -5.80 -1.64 14.52
N LEU A 168 -5.23 -0.81 13.66
CA LEU A 168 -5.19 -1.04 12.21
C LEU A 168 -4.44 -2.33 11.86
N THR A 169 -3.33 -2.62 12.54
CA THR A 169 -2.59 -3.88 12.38
C THR A 169 -3.46 -5.09 12.67
N LEU A 170 -4.23 -5.05 13.77
CA LEU A 170 -5.17 -6.13 14.12
C LEU A 170 -6.30 -6.27 13.11
N MET A 171 -6.81 -5.14 12.58
CA MET A 171 -7.87 -5.15 11.57
C MET A 171 -7.36 -5.71 10.24
N LEU A 172 -6.21 -5.26 9.75
CA LEU A 172 -5.60 -5.76 8.53
C LEU A 172 -5.17 -7.24 8.67
N GLY A 173 -4.75 -7.67 9.86
CA GLY A 173 -4.46 -9.09 10.12
C GLY A 173 -5.69 -10.00 10.07
N LYS A 174 -6.86 -9.53 10.55
CA LYS A 174 -8.12 -10.32 10.57
C LYS A 174 -8.91 -10.22 9.28
N ASN A 175 -9.05 -9.01 8.74
CA ASN A 175 -9.89 -8.68 7.60
C ASN A 175 -9.15 -7.70 6.68
N ASN A 176 -8.19 -8.21 5.90
CA ASN A 176 -7.39 -7.40 4.99
C ASN A 176 -8.17 -6.86 3.77
N ARG A 177 -9.50 -6.92 3.72
CA ARG A 177 -10.30 -6.51 2.54
C ARG A 177 -10.14 -5.05 2.16
N ASN A 178 -9.82 -4.18 3.12
CA ASN A 178 -9.71 -2.74 2.93
C ASN A 178 -8.25 -2.27 2.84
N ALA A 179 -7.28 -3.19 2.73
CA ALA A 179 -5.85 -2.84 2.73
C ALA A 179 -5.50 -1.84 1.61
N LEU A 180 -6.10 -1.98 0.41
CA LEU A 180 -5.88 -1.05 -0.70
C LEU A 180 -6.40 0.36 -0.37
N SER A 181 -7.60 0.46 0.21
CA SER A 181 -8.17 1.74 0.63
C SER A 181 -7.35 2.41 1.73
N VAL A 182 -6.88 1.63 2.73
CA VAL A 182 -6.03 2.16 3.80
C VAL A 182 -4.69 2.63 3.24
N PHE A 183 -4.11 1.86 2.32
CA PHE A 183 -2.87 2.24 1.65
C PHE A 183 -3.01 3.55 0.90
N ASP A 184 -4.06 3.69 0.08
CA ASP A 184 -4.31 4.91 -0.73
C ASP A 184 -4.48 6.15 0.15
N GLN A 185 -5.29 6.07 1.21
CA GLN A 185 -5.52 7.19 2.13
C GLN A 185 -4.28 7.54 2.96
N ALA A 186 -3.48 6.55 3.33
CA ALA A 186 -2.28 6.76 4.14
C ALA A 186 -1.06 7.16 3.30
N PHE A 187 -1.09 6.97 1.98
CA PHE A 187 0.08 7.08 1.11
C PHE A 187 0.77 8.45 1.22
N GLU A 188 -0.01 9.54 1.16
CA GLU A 188 0.54 10.90 1.18
C GLU A 188 0.86 11.41 2.59
N PHE A 189 0.04 11.03 3.58
CA PHE A 189 0.04 11.70 4.89
C PHE A 189 0.56 10.83 6.05
N ALA A 190 0.64 9.51 5.86
CA ALA A 190 0.97 8.57 6.93
C ALA A 190 1.84 7.40 6.40
N PRO A 191 3.11 7.65 6.02
CA PRO A 191 3.97 6.66 5.37
C PRO A 191 4.18 5.39 6.23
N GLN A 192 4.15 5.51 7.56
CA GLN A 192 4.23 4.35 8.45
C GLN A 192 3.02 3.43 8.31
N LEU A 193 1.80 3.99 8.21
CA LEU A 193 0.58 3.21 8.00
C LEU A 193 0.53 2.66 6.57
N ALA A 194 0.94 3.46 5.58
CA ALA A 194 1.05 3.02 4.20
C ALA A 194 1.99 1.81 4.09
N SER A 195 3.17 1.84 4.72
CA SER A 195 4.09 0.70 4.71
C SER A 195 3.49 -0.58 5.30
N LEU A 196 2.63 -0.45 6.31
CA LEU A 196 1.97 -1.57 6.96
C LEU A 196 0.89 -2.19 6.05
N ALA A 197 0.08 -1.34 5.41
CA ALA A 197 -0.90 -1.79 4.43
C ALA A 197 -0.21 -2.38 3.19
N GLN A 198 0.88 -1.77 2.72
CA GLN A 198 1.69 -2.26 1.61
C GLN A 198 2.24 -3.65 1.91
N SER A 199 2.82 -3.87 3.09
CA SER A 199 3.31 -5.21 3.48
C SER A 199 2.20 -6.27 3.46
N CYS A 200 0.97 -5.90 3.84
CA CYS A 200 -0.17 -6.81 3.77
C CYS A 200 -0.56 -7.11 2.32
N ILE A 201 -0.55 -6.10 1.45
CA ILE A 201 -0.86 -6.25 0.03
C ILE A 201 0.20 -7.08 -0.69
N THR A 202 1.50 -6.83 -0.43
CA THR A 202 2.61 -7.51 -1.10
C THR A 202 2.62 -9.01 -0.80
N THR A 203 2.31 -9.43 0.43
CA THR A 203 2.27 -10.84 0.81
C THR A 203 1.14 -11.64 0.14
N ASP A 204 0.05 -10.97 -0.26
CA ASP A 204 -1.12 -11.61 -0.88
C ASP A 204 -1.62 -10.83 -2.11
N ALA A 205 -0.70 -10.41 -2.97
CA ALA A 205 -1.00 -9.52 -4.11
C ALA A 205 -2.04 -10.14 -5.06
N THR A 206 -2.04 -11.47 -5.22
CA THR A 206 -3.05 -12.21 -6.01
C THR A 206 -4.48 -11.97 -5.53
N LYS A 207 -4.69 -11.81 -4.22
CA LYS A 207 -6.02 -11.53 -3.65
C LYS A 207 -6.50 -10.13 -3.97
N PHE A 208 -5.58 -9.16 -4.00
CA PHE A 208 -5.89 -7.74 -4.19
C PHE A 208 -5.97 -7.34 -5.65
N LEU A 209 -4.99 -7.77 -6.45
CA LEU A 209 -4.79 -7.37 -7.84
C LEU A 209 -5.21 -8.46 -8.85
N GLY A 210 -5.60 -9.64 -8.40
CA GLY A 210 -5.95 -10.76 -9.28
C GLY A 210 -7.37 -10.75 -9.85
N GLY A 211 -8.20 -9.75 -9.53
CA GLY A 211 -9.56 -9.61 -10.08
C GLY A 211 -10.59 -10.65 -9.63
N LYS A 212 -10.23 -11.55 -8.70
CA LYS A 212 -11.14 -12.61 -8.21
C LYS A 212 -12.24 -12.11 -7.28
N ARG A 213 -12.01 -11.00 -6.57
CA ARG A 213 -12.95 -10.43 -5.61
C ARG A 213 -13.39 -9.05 -6.10
N LYS A 214 -14.70 -8.89 -6.28
CA LYS A 214 -15.30 -7.62 -6.75
C LYS A 214 -14.94 -6.44 -5.84
N GLU A 215 -14.92 -6.67 -4.53
CA GLU A 215 -14.62 -5.66 -3.51
C GLU A 215 -13.21 -5.08 -3.65
N THR A 216 -12.19 -5.95 -3.72
CA THR A 216 -10.79 -5.52 -3.84
C THR A 216 -10.49 -5.00 -5.24
N GLU A 217 -11.13 -5.55 -6.27
CA GLU A 217 -11.02 -5.02 -7.63
C GLU A 217 -11.56 -3.58 -7.69
N ALA A 218 -12.74 -3.30 -7.13
CA ALA A 218 -13.27 -1.95 -7.07
C ALA A 218 -12.32 -0.98 -6.35
N GLN A 219 -11.68 -1.41 -5.25
CA GLN A 219 -10.67 -0.60 -4.55
C GLN A 219 -9.42 -0.38 -5.42
N TRP A 220 -8.94 -1.40 -6.13
CA TRP A 220 -7.81 -1.26 -7.05
C TRP A 220 -8.11 -0.29 -8.19
N LEU A 221 -9.32 -0.34 -8.74
CA LEU A 221 -9.76 0.53 -9.83
C LEU A 221 -9.94 2.00 -9.38
N ALA A 222 -10.43 2.20 -8.15
CA ALA A 222 -10.69 3.53 -7.58
C ALA A 222 -9.46 4.21 -6.93
N MET A 223 -8.40 3.45 -6.62
CA MET A 223 -7.17 3.95 -5.99
C MET A 223 -6.55 5.11 -6.76
N SER A 224 -5.91 6.08 -6.09
CA SER A 224 -5.21 7.18 -6.75
C SER A 224 -4.08 6.68 -7.68
N PRO A 225 -3.78 7.39 -8.80
CA PRO A 225 -2.71 7.00 -9.71
C PRO A 225 -1.33 6.91 -9.04
N ALA A 226 -1.04 7.81 -8.09
CA ALA A 226 0.25 7.86 -7.39
C ALA A 226 0.43 6.66 -6.45
N ALA A 227 -0.59 6.31 -5.66
CA ALA A 227 -0.55 5.12 -4.82
C ALA A 227 -0.49 3.85 -5.68
N ALA A 228 -1.26 3.78 -6.76
CA ALA A 228 -1.22 2.63 -7.68
C ALA A 228 0.18 2.45 -8.30
N ALA A 229 0.85 3.53 -8.69
CA ALA A 229 2.21 3.49 -9.22
C ALA A 229 3.21 2.99 -8.16
N GLN A 230 3.13 3.50 -6.92
CA GLN A 230 3.98 3.02 -5.83
C GLN A 230 3.78 1.53 -5.55
N LEU A 231 2.54 1.05 -5.63
CA LEU A 231 2.22 -0.36 -5.43
C LEU A 231 2.77 -1.22 -6.57
N VAL A 232 2.64 -0.76 -7.81
CA VAL A 232 3.18 -1.41 -9.02
C VAL A 232 4.70 -1.37 -9.05
N GLU A 233 5.38 -0.47 -8.35
CA GLU A 233 6.85 -0.51 -8.23
C GLU A 233 7.32 -1.51 -7.17
N GLY A 234 6.45 -1.83 -6.20
CA GLY A 234 6.73 -2.72 -5.07
C GLY A 234 7.05 -4.17 -5.45
N ASP A 235 7.61 -4.90 -4.48
CA ASP A 235 7.88 -6.34 -4.61
C ASP A 235 6.64 -7.14 -4.23
N LEU A 236 5.88 -7.58 -5.24
CA LEU A 236 4.63 -8.32 -5.06
C LEU A 236 4.92 -9.81 -4.96
N GLU A 237 4.76 -10.39 -3.77
CA GLU A 237 5.09 -11.79 -3.53
C GLU A 237 4.18 -12.72 -4.33
N LYS A 238 4.79 -13.70 -5.02
CA LYS A 238 4.08 -14.74 -5.78
C LYS A 238 3.08 -14.20 -6.82
N PHE A 239 3.24 -12.95 -7.26
CA PHE A 239 2.41 -12.34 -8.28
C PHE A 239 3.24 -12.15 -9.54
N GLU A 240 2.79 -12.75 -10.64
CA GLU A 240 3.57 -12.76 -11.88
C GLU A 240 3.44 -11.42 -12.61
N GLU A 241 4.49 -11.03 -13.34
CA GLU A 241 4.49 -9.76 -14.07
C GLU A 241 3.36 -9.69 -15.10
N VAL A 242 3.04 -10.83 -15.74
CA VAL A 242 1.91 -10.92 -16.66
C VAL A 242 0.56 -10.70 -15.97
N ASP A 243 0.39 -11.16 -14.73
CA ASP A 243 -0.82 -10.93 -13.94
C ASP A 243 -0.94 -9.47 -13.49
N LEU A 244 0.19 -8.85 -13.16
CA LEU A 244 0.26 -7.40 -12.90
C LEU A 244 -0.11 -6.59 -14.12
N PHE A 245 0.41 -6.96 -15.29
CA PHE A 245 0.01 -6.34 -16.55
C PHE A 245 -1.49 -6.50 -16.82
N ARG A 246 -2.06 -7.70 -16.61
CA ARG A 246 -3.51 -7.92 -16.69
C ARG A 246 -4.30 -7.02 -15.74
N ALA A 247 -3.79 -6.77 -14.52
CA ALA A 247 -4.42 -5.86 -13.57
C ALA A 247 -4.40 -4.40 -14.06
N VAL A 248 -3.31 -3.96 -14.71
CA VAL A 248 -3.21 -2.65 -15.35
C VAL A 248 -4.17 -2.54 -16.54
N VAL A 249 -4.30 -3.59 -17.36
CA VAL A 249 -5.26 -3.62 -18.48
C VAL A 249 -6.69 -3.44 -17.99
N ARG A 250 -7.11 -4.16 -16.94
CA ARG A 250 -8.46 -3.99 -16.36
C ARG A 250 -8.69 -2.58 -15.85
N ARG A 251 -7.67 -1.96 -15.25
CA ARG A 251 -7.73 -0.57 -14.80
C ARG A 251 -7.85 0.43 -15.95
N TYR A 252 -7.12 0.21 -17.03
CA TYR A 252 -7.26 0.99 -18.25
C TYR A 252 -8.67 0.88 -18.84
N GLU A 253 -9.20 -0.34 -18.96
CA GLU A 253 -10.54 -0.58 -19.49
C GLU A 253 -11.63 0.10 -18.66
N HIS A 254 -11.49 0.06 -17.33
CA HIS A 254 -12.39 0.75 -16.41
C HIS A 254 -12.39 2.27 -16.64
N HIS A 255 -11.22 2.91 -16.63
CA HIS A 255 -11.16 4.36 -16.85
C HIS A 255 -11.56 4.76 -18.27
N ARG A 256 -11.35 3.89 -19.26
CA ARG A 256 -11.83 4.11 -20.62
C ARG A 256 -13.35 4.08 -20.69
N ALA A 257 -14.00 3.17 -19.96
CA ALA A 257 -15.45 3.11 -19.87
C ALA A 257 -16.01 4.36 -19.15
N GLU A 258 -15.42 4.76 -18.01
CA GLU A 258 -15.83 5.98 -17.29
C GLU A 258 -15.69 7.24 -18.15
N ALA A 259 -14.56 7.41 -18.84
CA ALA A 259 -14.31 8.58 -19.70
C ALA A 259 -15.23 8.58 -20.94
N TYR A 260 -15.56 7.39 -21.45
CA TYR A 260 -16.56 7.26 -22.50
C TYR A 260 -17.91 7.71 -21.96
N ASP A 261 -18.40 7.18 -20.83
CA ASP A 261 -19.71 7.54 -20.27
C ASP A 261 -19.82 9.04 -19.93
N ALA A 262 -18.74 9.66 -19.43
CA ALA A 262 -18.69 11.09 -19.12
C ALA A 262 -18.82 12.02 -20.34
N SER A 263 -18.58 11.52 -21.56
CA SER A 263 -18.62 12.29 -22.81
C SER A 263 -19.92 12.06 -23.60
N ALA A 264 -21.03 11.79 -22.89
CA ALA A 264 -22.34 11.49 -23.45
C ALA A 264 -22.90 12.53 -24.44
N ASP A 265 -22.46 13.79 -24.32
CA ASP A 265 -23.00 14.92 -25.07
C ASP A 265 -22.36 15.14 -26.46
N SER A 266 -21.41 14.31 -26.87
CA SER A 266 -20.79 14.37 -28.20
C SER A 266 -21.44 13.39 -29.17
N ASP A 267 -22.00 13.90 -30.27
CA ASP A 267 -22.59 13.08 -31.36
C ASP A 267 -21.54 12.27 -32.16
N ASP A 268 -20.25 12.63 -32.04
CA ASP A 268 -19.16 11.93 -32.72
C ASP A 268 -18.58 10.80 -31.86
N HIS A 269 -19.03 9.57 -32.13
CA HIS A 269 -18.61 8.36 -31.42
C HIS A 269 -17.12 8.04 -31.57
N ASP A 270 -16.50 8.34 -32.70
CA ASP A 270 -15.10 7.99 -32.96
C ASP A 270 -14.16 8.93 -32.20
N ASN A 271 -14.46 10.23 -32.24
CA ASN A 271 -13.76 11.22 -31.42
C ASN A 271 -13.93 10.94 -29.93
N ARG A 272 -15.14 10.58 -29.50
CA ARG A 272 -15.44 10.18 -28.11
C ARG A 272 -14.60 8.98 -27.65
N ARG A 273 -14.55 7.92 -28.47
CA ARG A 273 -13.75 6.71 -28.19
C ARG A 273 -12.26 7.01 -28.11
N SER A 274 -11.75 7.82 -29.04
CA SER A 274 -10.35 8.22 -29.10
C SER A 274 -9.95 9.05 -27.87
N ALA A 275 -10.77 10.05 -27.50
CA ALA A 275 -10.56 10.88 -26.33
C ALA A 275 -10.60 10.07 -25.03
N ALA A 276 -11.58 9.17 -24.88
CA ALA A 276 -11.68 8.29 -23.71
C ALA A 276 -10.47 7.35 -23.59
N ALA A 277 -9.98 6.80 -24.70
CA ALA A 277 -8.77 5.98 -24.71
C ALA A 277 -7.52 6.78 -24.32
N ALA A 278 -7.37 8.02 -24.81
CA ALA A 278 -6.27 8.90 -24.45
C ALA A 278 -6.27 9.23 -22.95
N ALA A 279 -7.42 9.64 -22.40
CA ALA A 279 -7.56 9.96 -20.97
C ALA A 279 -7.30 8.73 -20.08
N ALA A 280 -7.78 7.56 -20.48
CA ALA A 280 -7.50 6.31 -19.76
C ALA A 280 -6.02 5.93 -19.81
N ARG A 281 -5.36 6.12 -20.96
CA ARG A 281 -3.92 5.86 -21.14
C ARG A 281 -3.08 6.77 -20.27
N GLU A 282 -3.44 8.04 -20.14
CA GLU A 282 -2.79 8.99 -19.24
C GLU A 282 -2.85 8.52 -17.78
N LYS A 283 -4.02 8.05 -17.32
CA LYS A 283 -4.19 7.54 -15.94
C LYS A 283 -3.36 6.29 -15.62
N VAL A 284 -2.99 5.48 -16.61
CA VAL A 284 -2.20 4.26 -16.41
C VAL A 284 -0.74 4.39 -16.85
N ALA A 285 -0.31 5.55 -17.37
CA ALA A 285 1.01 5.74 -17.95
C ALA A 285 2.14 5.39 -16.97
N CYS A 286 2.09 5.92 -15.74
CA CYS A 286 3.07 5.61 -14.70
C CYS A 286 3.06 4.13 -14.27
N LEU A 287 1.92 3.44 -14.41
CA LEU A 287 1.84 2.01 -14.11
C LEU A 287 2.60 1.20 -15.15
N LEU A 288 2.51 1.58 -16.43
CA LEU A 288 3.20 0.90 -17.53
C LEU A 288 4.72 1.02 -17.41
N GLU A 289 5.23 2.15 -16.92
CA GLU A 289 6.66 2.35 -16.63
C GLU A 289 7.17 1.41 -15.53
N GLY A 290 6.31 1.08 -14.57
CA GLY A 290 6.62 0.12 -13.51
C GLY A 290 6.62 -1.35 -13.96
N ILE A 291 6.12 -1.67 -15.17
CA ILE A 291 6.08 -3.05 -15.68
C ILE A 291 7.46 -3.50 -16.19
N ARG A 292 7.92 -4.63 -15.67
CA ARG A 292 9.21 -5.25 -16.00
C ARG A 292 9.04 -6.30 -17.08
N THR A 293 8.91 -5.89 -18.34
CA THR A 293 8.75 -6.81 -19.48
C THR A 293 9.85 -7.87 -19.61
N ILE A 294 11.04 -7.63 -19.04
CA ILE A 294 12.10 -8.64 -18.94
C ILE A 294 11.66 -9.91 -18.21
N LEU A 295 10.69 -9.80 -17.29
CA LEU A 295 10.13 -10.91 -16.52
C LEU A 295 8.99 -11.63 -17.25
N MET A 296 8.66 -11.23 -18.48
CA MET A 296 7.60 -11.84 -19.29
C MET A 296 8.18 -12.76 -20.37
N SER A 297 7.46 -13.83 -20.72
CA SER A 297 7.83 -14.70 -21.84
C SER A 297 7.36 -14.12 -23.17
N VAL A 298 7.87 -14.64 -24.29
CA VAL A 298 7.43 -14.22 -25.63
C VAL A 298 5.95 -14.55 -25.83
N GLU A 299 5.49 -15.71 -25.37
CA GLU A 299 4.07 -16.12 -25.43
C GLU A 299 3.18 -15.18 -24.62
N GLU A 300 3.61 -14.80 -23.40
CA GLU A 300 2.86 -13.84 -22.59
C GLU A 300 2.76 -12.45 -23.24
N LEU A 301 3.82 -12.01 -23.93
CA LEU A 301 3.80 -10.76 -24.70
C LEU A 301 2.79 -10.85 -25.86
N ILE A 302 2.76 -11.96 -26.60
CA ILE A 302 1.83 -12.20 -27.72
C ILE A 302 0.38 -12.31 -27.23
N ASP A 303 0.15 -13.08 -26.17
CA ASP A 303 -1.20 -13.44 -25.73
C ASP A 303 -1.86 -12.33 -24.91
N VAL A 304 -1.07 -11.47 -24.26
CA VAL A 304 -1.57 -10.49 -23.27
C VAL A 304 -1.19 -9.05 -23.61
N VAL A 305 0.08 -8.78 -23.90
CA VAL A 305 0.56 -7.39 -24.06
C VAL A 305 0.17 -6.82 -25.41
N GLU A 306 0.41 -7.54 -26.49
CA GLU A 306 0.11 -7.10 -27.85
C GLU A 306 -1.39 -6.79 -28.08
N PRO A 307 -2.35 -7.66 -27.67
CA PRO A 307 -3.78 -7.40 -27.89
C PRO A 307 -4.32 -6.22 -27.07
N SER A 308 -3.62 -5.80 -26.01
CA SER A 308 -4.06 -4.70 -25.15
C SER A 308 -3.93 -3.32 -25.83
N GLY A 309 -3.03 -3.16 -26.79
CA GLY A 309 -2.71 -1.87 -27.43
C GLY A 309 -2.13 -0.81 -26.49
N LEU A 310 -1.76 -1.17 -25.25
CA LEU A 310 -1.22 -0.24 -24.25
C LEU A 310 0.23 0.13 -24.53
N PHE A 311 0.99 -0.77 -25.16
CA PHE A 311 2.37 -0.52 -25.54
C PHE A 311 2.43 0.06 -26.95
N THR A 312 3.36 1.00 -27.16
CA THR A 312 3.69 1.45 -28.52
C THR A 312 4.45 0.35 -29.26
N ASP A 313 4.42 0.36 -30.60
CA ASP A 313 5.18 -0.60 -31.43
C ASP A 313 6.68 -0.62 -31.09
N ALA A 314 7.24 0.55 -30.72
CA ALA A 314 8.62 0.67 -30.27
C ALA A 314 8.87 -0.04 -28.92
N GLN A 315 7.98 0.15 -27.95
CA GLN A 315 8.05 -0.54 -26.65
C GLN A 315 7.85 -2.04 -26.78
N LEU A 316 6.87 -2.47 -27.59
CA LEU A 316 6.60 -3.88 -27.85
C LEU A 316 7.77 -4.53 -28.61
N GLY A 317 8.31 -3.88 -29.63
CA GLY A 317 9.50 -4.34 -30.34
C GLY A 317 10.74 -4.43 -29.45
N ALA A 318 10.90 -3.51 -28.48
CA ALA A 318 11.96 -3.59 -27.47
C ALA A 318 11.73 -4.77 -26.51
N ALA A 319 10.50 -4.97 -26.02
CA ALA A 319 10.13 -6.08 -25.17
C ALA A 319 10.36 -7.43 -25.85
N TYR A 320 9.95 -7.60 -27.11
CA TYR A 320 10.22 -8.81 -27.89
C TYR A 320 11.70 -9.06 -28.11
N LYS A 321 12.47 -8.02 -28.48
CA LYS A 321 13.93 -8.16 -28.62
C LYS A 321 14.57 -8.58 -27.31
N GLN A 322 14.11 -8.06 -26.19
CA GLN A 322 14.61 -8.41 -24.86
C GLN A 322 14.23 -9.84 -24.50
N ALA A 323 12.96 -10.23 -24.64
CA ALA A 323 12.48 -11.58 -24.37
C ALA A 323 13.15 -12.63 -25.28
N ALA A 324 13.35 -12.33 -26.57
CA ALA A 324 14.04 -13.24 -27.50
C ALA A 324 15.54 -13.42 -27.18
N ARG A 325 16.16 -12.41 -26.55
CA ARG A 325 17.56 -12.47 -26.09
C ARG A 325 17.70 -13.13 -24.73
N ASN A 326 16.63 -13.17 -23.95
CA ASN A 326 16.64 -13.55 -22.55
C ASN A 326 15.89 -14.85 -22.36
N HIS A 327 16.62 -15.89 -21.99
CA HIS A 327 16.02 -17.17 -21.67
C HIS A 327 15.52 -17.13 -20.23
N ARG A 328 14.19 -17.10 -20.08
CA ARG A 328 13.50 -17.08 -18.79
C ARG A 328 13.30 -18.51 -18.30
N PHE A 329 13.78 -18.79 -17.09
CA PHE A 329 13.60 -20.08 -16.41
C PHE A 329 12.95 -19.86 -15.05
N ILE A 330 11.84 -20.55 -14.80
CA ILE A 330 11.13 -20.50 -13.53
C ILE A 330 11.56 -21.70 -12.70
N VAL A 331 12.20 -21.45 -11.56
CA VAL A 331 12.58 -22.49 -10.60
C VAL A 331 11.54 -22.51 -9.49
N PRO A 332 10.64 -23.51 -9.45
CA PRO A 332 9.50 -23.51 -8.55
C PRO A 332 9.90 -23.68 -7.08
N GLU A 333 10.97 -24.43 -6.80
CA GLU A 333 11.43 -24.69 -5.43
C GLU A 333 12.96 -24.80 -5.34
N LEU A 334 13.62 -23.70 -4.95
CA LEU A 334 15.09 -23.67 -4.81
C LEU A 334 15.63 -24.53 -3.65
N ARG A 335 14.77 -24.84 -2.68
CA ARG A 335 15.13 -25.73 -1.55
C ARG A 335 15.36 -27.17 -2.00
N SER A 336 14.82 -27.56 -3.15
CA SER A 336 14.99 -28.91 -3.65
C SER A 336 16.44 -29.16 -4.05
N ARG A 337 17.04 -30.25 -3.54
CA ARG A 337 18.34 -30.75 -4.03
C ARG A 337 18.25 -31.33 -5.46
N ARG A 338 17.05 -31.31 -6.07
CA ARG A 338 16.83 -31.77 -7.44
C ARG A 338 17.57 -30.85 -8.41
N LEU A 339 18.22 -31.48 -9.38
CA LEU A 339 18.76 -30.79 -10.54
C LEU A 339 17.58 -30.33 -11.39
N PHE A 340 17.37 -29.02 -11.49
CA PHE A 340 16.41 -28.49 -12.45
C PHE A 340 17.13 -28.27 -13.76
N SER A 341 16.97 -29.20 -14.71
CA SER A 341 17.46 -29.04 -16.07
C SER A 341 16.31 -28.62 -16.98
N SER A 342 16.47 -27.48 -17.66
CA SER A 342 15.61 -27.13 -18.78
C SER A 342 16.36 -27.41 -20.08
N ASP A 343 15.77 -28.22 -20.97
CA ASP A 343 16.31 -28.48 -22.30
C ASP A 343 15.87 -27.36 -23.25
N ASP A 344 16.30 -26.13 -22.97
CA ASP A 344 16.14 -25.01 -23.90
C ASP A 344 17.30 -25.04 -24.90
N ARG A 345 17.03 -25.62 -26.08
CA ARG A 345 18.05 -25.80 -27.12
C ARG A 345 18.16 -24.56 -27.98
N VAL A 346 18.84 -23.58 -27.43
CA VAL A 346 19.12 -22.34 -28.16
C VAL A 346 20.39 -22.53 -28.95
N ARG A 347 20.27 -22.42 -30.27
CA ARG A 347 21.44 -22.44 -31.14
C ARG A 347 22.12 -21.09 -31.07
N HIS A 348 23.31 -21.04 -30.49
CA HIS A 348 24.24 -19.92 -30.65
C HIS A 348 25.41 -20.42 -31.48
N GLY A 349 25.33 -20.16 -32.79
CA GLY A 349 26.20 -20.81 -33.77
C GLY A 349 25.99 -22.33 -33.82
N LYS A 350 27.07 -23.10 -33.59
CA LYS A 350 27.08 -24.57 -33.63
C LYS A 350 26.87 -25.23 -32.27
N ILE A 351 26.77 -24.44 -31.20
CA ILE A 351 26.73 -24.95 -29.84
C ILE A 351 25.29 -24.86 -29.30
N VAL A 352 24.82 -25.97 -28.74
CA VAL A 352 23.61 -26.03 -27.92
C VAL A 352 24.04 -25.85 -26.48
N TRP A 353 23.27 -25.21 -25.63
CA TRP A 353 23.57 -25.18 -24.20
C TRP A 353 22.38 -25.67 -23.38
N HIS A 354 22.63 -26.03 -22.12
CA HIS A 354 21.57 -26.37 -21.17
C HIS A 354 21.80 -25.63 -19.86
N LEU A 355 20.70 -25.27 -19.20
CA LEU A 355 20.72 -24.69 -17.86
C LEU A 355 20.43 -25.78 -16.83
N ALA A 356 21.32 -25.93 -15.85
CA ALA A 356 21.06 -26.77 -14.69
C ALA A 356 21.24 -25.98 -13.40
N VAL A 357 20.21 -25.97 -12.55
CA VAL A 357 20.24 -25.29 -11.26
C VAL A 357 20.44 -26.33 -10.17
N ARG A 358 21.49 -26.20 -9.36
CA ARG A 358 21.78 -27.10 -8.24
C ARG A 358 22.21 -26.32 -7.00
N ARG A 359 21.70 -26.70 -5.83
CA ARG A 359 22.17 -26.16 -4.55
C ARG A 359 23.55 -26.74 -4.19
N GLY A 360 24.49 -25.86 -3.82
CA GLY A 360 25.82 -26.24 -3.34
C GLY A 360 25.76 -27.06 -2.05
N TRP A 361 26.83 -27.81 -1.75
CA TRP A 361 26.88 -28.66 -0.55
C TRP A 361 26.84 -27.88 0.76
N ASN A 362 27.33 -26.63 0.75
CA ASN A 362 27.34 -25.75 1.91
C ASN A 362 26.08 -24.87 2.00
N GLU A 363 25.03 -25.17 1.23
CA GLU A 363 23.70 -24.55 1.30
C GLU A 363 23.58 -23.04 1.01
N GLU A 364 24.68 -22.31 0.89
CA GLU A 364 24.74 -20.85 0.69
C GLU A 364 24.69 -20.39 -0.77
N TRP A 365 24.89 -21.30 -1.72
CA TRP A 365 25.06 -20.95 -3.13
C TRP A 365 24.20 -21.80 -4.05
N VAL A 366 23.55 -21.16 -5.02
CA VAL A 366 22.93 -21.83 -6.17
C VAL A 366 23.94 -21.86 -7.30
N LEU A 367 24.21 -23.04 -7.83
CA LEU A 367 25.04 -23.25 -9.01
C LEU A 367 24.15 -23.24 -10.24
N VAL A 368 24.32 -22.23 -11.08
CA VAL A 368 23.72 -22.19 -12.41
C VAL A 368 24.75 -22.73 -13.39
N LYS A 369 24.52 -23.94 -13.91
CA LYS A 369 25.38 -24.57 -14.92
C LYS A 369 24.88 -24.22 -16.30
N VAL A 370 25.72 -23.57 -17.09
CA VAL A 370 25.53 -23.43 -18.54
C VAL A 370 26.55 -24.33 -19.21
N ALA A 371 26.10 -25.36 -19.92
CA ALA A 371 27.00 -26.33 -20.51
C ALA A 371 26.73 -26.55 -22.00
N ALA A 372 27.78 -26.31 -22.79
CA ALA A 372 27.83 -26.55 -24.23
C ALA A 372 27.68 -28.04 -24.56
N LEU A 373 26.68 -28.37 -25.38
CA LEU A 373 26.32 -29.68 -25.88
C LEU A 373 26.76 -29.82 -27.36
N ARG A 374 27.40 -30.96 -27.65
CA ARG A 374 28.00 -31.29 -28.96
C ARG A 374 26.95 -31.86 -29.91
N LYS A 375 27.05 -31.56 -31.21
CA LYS A 375 26.53 -32.47 -32.26
C LYS A 375 27.46 -33.68 -32.37
N LYS A 376 26.92 -34.88 -32.62
CA LYS A 376 27.67 -36.16 -32.51
C LYS A 376 29.00 -36.21 -33.30
N ASP A 377 29.19 -35.40 -34.35
CA ASP A 377 30.22 -35.64 -35.37
C ASP A 377 31.33 -34.57 -35.57
N GLU A 378 31.42 -33.50 -34.77
CA GLU A 378 32.45 -32.43 -34.99
C GLU A 378 33.60 -32.44 -33.96
N THR A 379 34.84 -32.15 -34.38
CA THR A 379 36.03 -32.03 -33.51
C THR A 379 35.81 -31.00 -32.41
N ARG A 380 36.18 -31.33 -31.16
CA ARG A 380 35.89 -30.49 -29.98
C ARG A 380 36.86 -29.29 -29.90
N PRO A 381 36.37 -28.04 -29.83
CA PRO A 381 37.16 -26.99 -29.20
C PRO A 381 37.42 -27.35 -27.74
N LYS A 382 38.65 -27.16 -27.26
CA LYS A 382 39.02 -27.51 -25.86
C LYS A 382 38.37 -26.56 -24.86
N ALA A 383 38.24 -25.30 -25.25
CA ALA A 383 37.60 -24.24 -24.47
C ALA A 383 36.85 -23.32 -25.43
N VAL A 384 35.81 -22.68 -24.92
CA VAL A 384 35.03 -21.65 -25.62
C VAL A 384 34.91 -20.44 -24.69
N SER A 385 34.87 -19.24 -25.26
CA SER A 385 34.65 -18.03 -24.45
C SER A 385 33.21 -18.00 -23.92
N ALA A 386 33.01 -17.67 -22.65
CA ALA A 386 31.69 -17.36 -22.08
C ALA A 386 31.52 -15.85 -21.84
N GLU A 387 32.36 -15.03 -22.48
CA GLU A 387 32.33 -13.57 -22.35
C GLU A 387 30.92 -13.00 -22.58
N GLY A 388 30.48 -12.16 -21.64
CA GLY A 388 29.22 -11.44 -21.73
C GLY A 388 27.97 -12.27 -21.45
N VAL A 389 28.10 -13.59 -21.18
CA VAL A 389 26.98 -14.39 -20.66
C VAL A 389 26.56 -13.78 -19.32
N SER A 390 25.29 -13.41 -19.20
CA SER A 390 24.74 -12.87 -17.97
C SER A 390 23.65 -13.74 -17.39
N VAL A 391 23.62 -13.82 -16.07
CA VAL A 391 22.63 -14.56 -15.29
C VAL A 391 22.07 -13.61 -14.25
N SER A 392 20.78 -13.34 -14.35
CA SER A 392 20.05 -12.53 -13.40
C SER A 392 19.13 -13.40 -12.57
N PHE A 393 19.21 -13.27 -11.25
CA PHE A 393 18.38 -13.97 -10.31
C PHE A 393 17.32 -13.02 -9.76
N PHE A 394 16.06 -13.37 -9.97
CA PHE A 394 14.93 -12.64 -9.44
C PHE A 394 14.19 -13.48 -8.42
N HIS A 395 13.86 -12.86 -7.28
CA HIS A 395 12.84 -13.35 -6.38
C HIS A 395 11.65 -12.40 -6.48
N ASN A 396 10.49 -12.94 -6.85
CA ASN A 396 9.34 -12.13 -7.24
C ASN A 396 9.76 -11.13 -8.34
N ARG A 397 9.79 -9.83 -8.02
CA ARG A 397 10.18 -8.78 -8.95
C ARG A 397 11.59 -8.25 -8.65
N ARG A 398 12.10 -8.45 -7.43
CA ARG A 398 13.42 -7.96 -7.01
C ARG A 398 14.55 -8.78 -7.63
N CYS A 399 15.45 -8.09 -8.34
CA CYS A 399 16.73 -8.66 -8.76
C CYS A 399 17.65 -8.78 -7.54
N LEU A 400 17.98 -10.00 -7.13
CA LEU A 400 18.87 -10.25 -6.00
C LEU A 400 20.33 -10.36 -6.44
N LEU A 401 20.55 -10.83 -7.67
CA LEU A 401 21.87 -10.97 -8.25
C LEU A 401 21.82 -10.70 -9.76
N HIS A 402 22.79 -9.94 -10.24
CA HIS A 402 23.11 -9.84 -11.65
C HIS A 402 24.58 -10.20 -11.84
N TYR A 403 24.85 -11.33 -12.48
CA TYR A 403 26.19 -11.78 -12.82
C TYR A 403 26.42 -11.61 -14.32
N VAL A 404 27.58 -11.09 -14.70
CA VAL A 404 28.05 -11.03 -16.09
C VAL A 404 29.43 -11.66 -16.14
N ALA A 405 29.60 -12.66 -17.01
CA ALA A 405 30.87 -13.34 -17.19
C ALA A 405 31.93 -12.38 -17.79
N PRO A 406 33.07 -12.16 -17.11
CA PRO A 406 34.16 -11.34 -17.62
C PRO A 406 34.72 -11.84 -18.96
N ALA A 407 35.34 -10.95 -19.73
CA ALA A 407 35.97 -11.28 -21.02
C ALA A 407 36.97 -12.45 -20.97
N ALA A 408 37.67 -12.61 -19.85
CA ALA A 408 38.63 -13.70 -19.67
C ALA A 408 38.00 -15.06 -19.29
N THR A 409 36.66 -15.15 -19.23
CA THR A 409 35.98 -16.35 -18.76
C THR A 409 35.88 -17.36 -19.88
N SER A 410 36.71 -18.40 -19.84
CA SER A 410 36.67 -19.54 -20.75
C SER A 410 36.05 -20.76 -20.07
N VAL A 411 35.19 -21.49 -20.78
CA VAL A 411 34.55 -22.72 -20.30
C VAL A 411 35.03 -23.89 -21.16
N SER A 412 35.47 -25.00 -20.55
CA SER A 412 35.85 -26.21 -21.30
C SER A 412 34.65 -26.80 -22.05
N VAL A 413 34.86 -27.63 -23.09
CA VAL A 413 33.73 -28.32 -23.76
C VAL A 413 33.89 -29.86 -23.67
N PRO A 414 33.04 -30.56 -22.90
CA PRO A 414 31.99 -30.03 -22.02
C PRO A 414 32.59 -29.32 -20.78
N GLY A 415 31.89 -28.33 -20.26
CA GLY A 415 32.32 -27.54 -19.12
C GLY A 415 31.19 -26.66 -18.61
N GLU A 416 31.40 -26.07 -17.45
CA GLU A 416 30.36 -25.43 -16.66
C GLU A 416 30.79 -23.99 -16.34
N LEU A 417 29.95 -23.02 -16.71
CA LEU A 417 29.98 -21.71 -16.06
C LEU A 417 29.30 -21.86 -14.71
N CYS A 418 29.95 -21.44 -13.62
CA CYS A 418 29.45 -21.56 -12.27
C CYS A 418 29.15 -20.16 -11.71
N VAL A 419 27.88 -19.81 -11.60
CA VAL A 419 27.48 -18.51 -11.02
C VAL A 419 27.17 -18.68 -9.54
N PRO A 420 27.95 -18.07 -8.62
CA PRO A 420 27.65 -18.10 -7.20
C PRO A 420 26.50 -17.15 -6.88
N VAL A 421 25.37 -17.68 -6.40
CA VAL A 421 24.24 -16.85 -5.91
C VAL A 421 24.21 -16.86 -4.39
N PRO A 422 24.46 -15.74 -3.69
CA PRO A 422 24.28 -15.69 -2.24
C PRO A 422 22.79 -15.83 -1.93
N VAL A 423 22.41 -16.94 -1.32
CA VAL A 423 21.02 -17.20 -0.93
C VAL A 423 20.92 -17.08 0.57
N ASP A 424 20.20 -16.06 1.05
CA ASP A 424 19.70 -16.06 2.42
C ASP A 424 18.61 -17.14 2.52
N SER A 425 19.04 -18.31 2.97
CA SER A 425 18.45 -19.63 2.69
C SER A 425 17.04 -19.86 3.25
N ALA A 426 16.52 -18.95 4.08
CA ALA A 426 15.22 -19.10 4.74
C ALA A 426 14.02 -18.66 3.89
N ALA A 427 14.13 -17.68 2.98
CA ALA A 427 12.93 -17.02 2.40
C ALA A 427 12.59 -17.42 0.95
N LEU A 428 13.54 -17.98 0.19
CA LEU A 428 13.39 -18.18 -1.25
C LEU A 428 12.62 -19.46 -1.61
N VAL A 429 11.31 -19.32 -1.79
CA VAL A 429 10.44 -20.43 -2.27
C VAL A 429 10.57 -20.59 -3.78
N ARG A 430 10.29 -19.53 -4.56
CA ARG A 430 10.28 -19.51 -6.04
C ARG A 430 11.25 -18.44 -6.55
N ALA A 431 11.96 -18.73 -7.63
CA ALA A 431 12.81 -17.75 -8.30
C ALA A 431 12.68 -17.81 -9.82
N THR A 432 12.93 -16.66 -10.45
CA THR A 432 13.01 -16.52 -11.90
C THR A 432 14.46 -16.25 -12.25
N LEU A 433 15.06 -17.12 -13.05
CA LEU A 433 16.38 -16.94 -13.63
C LEU A 433 16.20 -16.39 -15.03
N ILE A 434 16.94 -15.34 -15.35
CA ILE A 434 17.05 -14.83 -16.71
C ILE A 434 18.49 -14.99 -17.16
N VAL A 435 18.68 -15.78 -18.21
CA VAL A 435 19.99 -16.04 -18.79
C VAL A 435 20.05 -15.35 -20.14
N HIS A 436 21.00 -14.44 -20.31
CA HIS A 436 21.32 -13.86 -21.60
C HIS A 436 22.64 -14.45 -22.08
N VAL A 437 22.60 -15.08 -23.25
CA VAL A 437 23.79 -15.55 -23.96
C VAL A 437 23.99 -14.62 -25.15
N PRO A 438 25.07 -13.82 -25.21
CA PRO A 438 25.31 -13.00 -26.38
C PRO A 438 25.75 -13.87 -27.55
N ALA A 439 25.53 -13.41 -28.79
CA ALA A 439 25.95 -14.15 -29.99
C ALA A 439 27.47 -14.38 -30.07
N THR A 440 28.26 -13.57 -29.36
CA THR A 440 29.72 -13.69 -29.23
C THR A 440 30.15 -14.75 -28.22
N ALA A 441 29.25 -15.20 -27.34
CA ALA A 441 29.54 -16.25 -26.39
C ALA A 441 29.54 -17.62 -27.08
N PHE A 442 30.34 -18.51 -26.51
CA PHE A 442 30.58 -19.87 -26.97
C PHE A 442 31.15 -19.96 -28.39
N ILE A 443 31.83 -18.91 -28.84
CA ILE A 443 32.66 -18.95 -30.05
C ILE A 443 34.06 -19.50 -29.67
N GLU A 444 34.70 -20.17 -30.62
CA GLU A 444 36.07 -20.73 -30.50
C GLU A 444 37.16 -19.67 -30.35
#